data_AF-A0A847EG58-F1
#
_entry.id   AF-A0A847EG58-F1
#
_cell.length_a   1.000
_cell.length_b   1.000
_cell.length_c   1.000
_cell.angle_alpha   90.00
_cell.angle_beta   90.00
_cell.angle_gamma   90.00
#
_symmetry.space_group_name_H-M   'P 1'
#
loop_
_entity.id
_entity.type
_entity.pdbx_description
1 polymer ?
#
loop_
_entity_poly.entity_id
_entity_poly.type
_entity_poly.pdbx_seq_one_letter_code
_entity_poly.pdbx_strand_id
1 'polypeptide(L)'
;MKGLAELLLDSNIPEEVKDDIRIIDGEVERVSTVVQNLLAFSRKQQKEKAPLNINTVISQTLRVEFYEKNTHNIRIVPEFGKNLPEVFGNEMQLTQVMVNIFMNNKEILRGAGGGTMTVSTFEQTGKIIIRISDDGPGISPEHITHIFDPFYTTKGFGQGSGLGLSICHGIITEHGGTIDVESTPGKGTTFIIALPVYRESGELLHEIGVSLQEIWRTPADILILLLQACRDFH
;
A
#
# COMPACT_ATOMS: atom_id res chain seq x y z
N MET A 1 -1.75 -10.68 -25.25
CA MET A 1 -1.64 -9.55 -26.20
C MET A 1 -0.27 -8.90 -26.14
N LYS A 2 0.32 -8.66 -24.95
CA LYS A 2 1.65 -8.03 -24.77
C LYS A 2 2.75 -8.48 -25.75
N GLY A 3 2.97 -9.80 -25.89
CA GLY A 3 4.01 -10.31 -26.78
C GLY A 3 3.78 -10.12 -28.29
N LEU A 4 2.55 -9.82 -28.72
CA LEU A 4 2.25 -9.57 -30.14
C LEU A 4 2.49 -8.10 -30.52
N ALA A 5 2.20 -7.16 -29.60
CA ALA A 5 2.47 -5.74 -29.81
C ALA A 5 3.99 -5.48 -29.90
N GLU A 6 4.79 -6.09 -29.03
CA GLU A 6 6.26 -6.02 -29.07
C GLU A 6 6.81 -6.57 -30.40
N LEU A 7 6.32 -7.72 -30.87
CA LEU A 7 6.70 -8.31 -32.16
C LEU A 7 6.38 -7.39 -33.36
N LEU A 8 5.26 -6.67 -33.32
CA LEU A 8 4.86 -5.75 -34.38
C LEU A 8 5.66 -4.44 -34.34
N LEU A 9 6.04 -3.96 -33.16
CA LEU A 9 6.89 -2.78 -33.00
C LEU A 9 8.32 -3.02 -33.47
N ASP A 10 8.84 -4.24 -33.32
CA ASP A 10 10.14 -4.67 -33.84
C ASP A 10 10.12 -4.99 -35.35
N SER A 11 8.93 -5.03 -35.96
CA SER A 11 8.76 -5.26 -37.39
C SER A 11 8.96 -3.98 -38.23
N ASN A 12 9.26 -4.14 -39.52
CA ASN A 12 9.46 -3.03 -40.46
C ASN A 12 8.11 -2.50 -40.99
N ILE A 13 7.35 -1.82 -40.12
CA ILE A 13 6.07 -1.17 -40.42
C ILE A 13 6.19 0.35 -40.35
N PRO A 14 5.31 1.13 -41.02
CA PRO A 14 5.34 2.60 -40.99
C PRO A 14 5.26 3.15 -39.56
N GLU A 15 5.99 4.23 -39.28
CA GLU A 15 6.08 4.78 -37.91
C GLU A 15 4.72 5.26 -37.37
N GLU A 16 3.85 5.77 -38.24
CA GLU A 16 2.46 6.15 -37.89
C GLU A 16 1.66 4.96 -37.36
N VAL A 17 1.87 3.77 -37.93
CA VAL A 17 1.24 2.51 -37.47
C VAL A 17 1.87 2.04 -36.16
N LYS A 18 3.17 2.30 -35.93
CA LYS A 18 3.81 2.00 -34.65
C LYS A 18 3.27 2.89 -33.54
N ASP A 19 3.00 4.16 -33.82
CA ASP A 19 2.38 5.08 -32.87
C ASP A 19 0.97 4.62 -32.48
N ASP A 20 0.16 4.22 -33.45
CA ASP A 20 -1.17 3.63 -33.19
C ASP A 20 -1.07 2.36 -32.34
N ILE A 21 -0.10 1.48 -32.61
CA ILE A 21 0.14 0.26 -31.82
C ILE A 21 0.56 0.61 -30.38
N ARG A 22 1.42 1.61 -30.19
CA ARG A 22 1.81 2.10 -28.85
C ARG A 22 0.61 2.63 -28.07
N ILE A 23 -0.28 3.38 -28.73
CA ILE A 23 -1.52 3.88 -28.12
C ILE A 23 -2.42 2.71 -27.71
N ILE A 24 -2.63 1.74 -28.61
CA ILE A 24 -3.47 0.56 -28.33
C ILE A 24 -2.89 -0.27 -27.19
N ASP A 25 -1.59 -0.52 -27.17
CA ASP A 25 -0.95 -1.30 -26.11
C ASP A 25 -1.06 -0.61 -24.74
N GLY A 26 -0.88 0.71 -24.71
CA GLY A 26 -1.12 1.53 -23.51
C GLY A 26 -2.57 1.44 -23.02
N GLU A 27 -3.56 1.50 -23.91
CA GLU A 27 -4.97 1.34 -23.53
C GLU A 27 -5.31 -0.08 -23.09
N VAL A 28 -4.69 -1.11 -23.68
CA VAL A 28 -4.85 -2.51 -23.25
C VAL A 28 -4.25 -2.74 -21.87
N GLU A 29 -3.09 -2.16 -21.57
CA GLU A 29 -2.53 -2.18 -20.22
C GLU A 29 -3.47 -1.46 -19.24
N ARG A 30 -3.97 -0.28 -19.61
CA ARG A 30 -4.91 0.49 -18.78
C ARG A 30 -6.18 -0.30 -18.46
N VAL A 31 -6.82 -0.88 -19.47
CA VAL A 31 -8.02 -1.71 -19.31
C VAL A 31 -7.70 -2.95 -18.48
N SER A 32 -6.55 -3.59 -18.70
CA SER A 32 -6.12 -4.74 -17.90
C SER A 32 -5.94 -4.38 -16.44
N THR A 33 -5.32 -3.23 -16.13
CA THR A 33 -5.20 -2.72 -14.76
C THR A 33 -6.57 -2.42 -14.15
N VAL A 34 -7.47 -1.76 -14.88
CA VAL A 34 -8.84 -1.48 -14.39
C VAL A 34 -9.60 -2.77 -14.10
N VAL A 35 -9.55 -3.75 -15.00
CA VAL A 35 -10.21 -5.06 -14.83
C VAL A 35 -9.58 -5.84 -13.69
N GLN A 36 -8.25 -5.86 -13.56
CA GLN A 36 -7.58 -6.52 -12.43
C GLN A 36 -7.93 -5.86 -11.11
N ASN A 37 -8.00 -4.53 -11.05
CA ASN A 37 -8.42 -3.78 -9.88
C ASN A 37 -9.89 -4.08 -9.50
N LEU A 38 -10.79 -4.13 -10.49
CA LEU A 38 -12.19 -4.49 -10.28
C LEU A 38 -12.34 -5.95 -9.83
N LEU A 39 -11.53 -6.86 -10.40
CA LEU A 39 -11.49 -8.26 -10.00
C LEU A 39 -10.86 -8.46 -8.62
N ALA A 40 -9.87 -7.66 -8.23
CA ALA A 40 -9.30 -7.66 -6.88
C ALA A 40 -10.34 -7.17 -5.84
N PHE A 41 -11.18 -6.22 -6.22
CA PHE A 41 -12.32 -5.78 -5.41
C PHE A 41 -13.44 -6.84 -5.33
N SER A 42 -13.74 -7.51 -6.44
CA SER A 42 -14.83 -8.49 -6.54
C SER A 42 -14.46 -9.87 -5.99
N ARG A 43 -13.22 -10.30 -6.15
CA ARG A 43 -12.74 -11.55 -5.56
C ARG A 43 -12.37 -11.26 -4.12
N LYS A 44 -13.26 -11.65 -3.21
CA LYS A 44 -12.84 -12.18 -1.90
C LYS A 44 -11.90 -13.37 -2.13
N GLN A 45 -10.67 -13.14 -2.57
CA GLN A 45 -9.64 -14.17 -2.53
C GLN A 45 -9.25 -14.30 -1.07
N GLN A 46 -9.90 -15.24 -0.40
CA GLN A 46 -9.45 -15.86 0.84
C GLN A 46 -8.06 -16.47 0.60
N LYS A 47 -7.02 -15.64 0.58
CA LYS A 47 -5.76 -16.04 1.21
C LYS A 47 -5.87 -15.57 2.66
N GLU A 48 -5.67 -16.50 3.57
CA GLU A 48 -5.81 -16.28 5.00
C GLU A 48 -4.87 -15.16 5.45
N LYS A 49 -5.38 -14.27 6.31
CA LYS A 49 -4.54 -13.33 7.03
C LYS A 49 -3.66 -14.12 7.99
N ALA A 50 -2.41 -13.72 8.11
CA ALA A 50 -1.45 -14.33 9.02
C ALA A 50 -0.63 -13.23 9.72
N PRO A 51 -0.02 -13.53 10.87
CA PRO A 51 1.00 -12.66 11.45
C PRO A 51 2.16 -12.49 10.45
N LEU A 52 2.57 -11.24 10.22
CA LEU A 52 3.65 -10.93 9.29
C LEU A 52 4.47 -9.72 9.74
N ASN A 53 5.75 -9.75 9.38
CA ASN A 53 6.65 -8.62 9.56
C ASN A 53 6.50 -7.62 8.39
N ILE A 54 6.00 -6.42 8.70
CA ILE A 54 5.74 -5.41 7.68
C ILE A 54 7.02 -4.90 6.98
N ASN A 55 8.16 -4.87 7.69
CA ASN A 55 9.42 -4.45 7.09
C ASN A 55 9.87 -5.43 6.01
N THR A 56 9.55 -6.73 6.14
CA THR A 56 9.82 -7.72 5.10
C THR A 56 9.03 -7.40 3.83
N VAL A 57 7.73 -7.13 3.96
CA VAL A 57 6.86 -6.76 2.82
C VAL A 57 7.38 -5.50 2.12
N ILE A 58 7.68 -4.45 2.91
CA ILE A 58 8.18 -3.17 2.39
C ILE A 58 9.52 -3.37 1.68
N SER A 59 10.49 -4.04 2.31
CA SER A 59 11.84 -4.21 1.77
C SER A 59 11.88 -5.06 0.51
N GLN A 60 11.08 -6.12 0.44
CA GLN A 60 10.93 -6.94 -0.77
C GLN A 60 10.30 -6.13 -1.90
N THR A 61 9.25 -5.36 -1.60
CA THR A 61 8.61 -4.50 -2.60
C THR A 61 9.57 -3.44 -3.12
N LEU A 62 10.29 -2.74 -2.23
CA LEU A 62 11.33 -1.77 -2.63
C LEU A 62 12.39 -2.42 -3.52
N ARG A 63 12.83 -3.63 -3.18
CA ARG A 63 13.83 -4.36 -3.98
C ARG A 63 13.34 -4.66 -5.39
N VAL A 64 12.05 -4.96 -5.59
CA VAL A 64 11.47 -5.22 -6.91
C VAL A 64 11.29 -3.92 -7.68
N GLU A 65 10.64 -2.93 -7.09
CA GLU A 65 10.24 -1.69 -7.77
C GLU A 65 11.42 -0.75 -8.09
N PHE A 66 12.51 -0.88 -7.33
CA PHE A 66 13.72 -0.07 -7.47
C PHE A 66 14.97 -0.91 -7.82
N TYR A 67 14.80 -2.14 -8.34
CA TYR A 67 15.91 -3.03 -8.74
C TYR A 67 16.76 -2.47 -9.89
N GLU A 68 16.17 -1.64 -10.76
CA GLU A 68 16.87 -1.10 -11.92
C GLU A 68 17.98 -0.14 -11.50
N LYS A 69 19.22 -0.41 -11.95
CA LYS A 69 20.42 0.43 -11.73
C LYS A 69 20.29 1.89 -12.21
N ASN A 70 19.17 2.27 -12.80
CA ASN A 70 18.86 3.60 -13.32
C ASN A 70 17.46 4.05 -12.90
N THR A 71 17.13 4.03 -11.63
CA THR A 71 16.03 4.85 -11.09
C THR A 71 16.44 6.33 -11.14
N HIS A 72 16.66 6.88 -12.35
CA HIS A 72 16.69 8.29 -12.74
C HIS A 72 16.78 9.29 -11.57
N ASN A 73 17.94 9.37 -10.91
CA ASN A 73 18.20 10.30 -9.80
C ASN A 73 17.26 10.20 -8.58
N ILE A 74 16.64 9.05 -8.33
CA ILE A 74 15.82 8.78 -7.14
C ILE A 74 16.66 8.03 -6.10
N ARG A 75 16.86 8.65 -4.94
CA ARG A 75 17.51 8.05 -3.77
C ARG A 75 16.46 7.44 -2.85
N ILE A 76 16.67 6.19 -2.45
CA ILE A 76 15.81 5.51 -1.47
C ILE A 76 16.51 5.47 -0.11
N VAL A 77 15.83 5.92 0.93
CA VAL A 77 16.34 5.98 2.31
C VAL A 77 15.43 5.13 3.20
N PRO A 78 15.75 3.85 3.43
CA PRO A 78 15.01 3.00 4.36
C PRO A 78 15.42 3.26 5.81
N GLU A 79 14.46 3.58 6.66
CA GLU A 79 14.61 3.86 8.09
C GLU A 79 13.69 2.94 8.90
N PHE A 80 13.97 1.63 8.83
CA PHE A 80 13.12 0.64 9.45
C PHE A 80 13.34 0.53 10.96
N GLY A 81 12.26 0.57 11.71
CA GLY A 81 12.24 0.28 13.13
C GLY A 81 12.76 -1.13 13.39
N LYS A 82 13.56 -1.29 14.44
CA LYS A 82 14.09 -2.59 14.86
C LYS A 82 13.07 -3.31 15.74
N ASN A 83 12.97 -4.63 15.58
CA ASN A 83 12.13 -5.50 16.41
C ASN A 83 10.67 -5.03 16.51
N LEU A 84 10.10 -4.56 15.39
CA LEU A 84 8.69 -4.20 15.36
C LEU A 84 7.82 -5.45 15.55
N PRO A 85 6.75 -5.36 16.36
CA PRO A 85 5.73 -6.40 16.41
C PRO A 85 5.16 -6.71 15.02
N GLU A 86 4.61 -7.91 14.88
CA GLU A 86 3.94 -8.32 13.66
C GLU A 86 2.61 -7.58 13.47
N VAL A 87 2.10 -7.58 12.24
CA VAL A 87 0.74 -7.18 11.91
C VAL A 87 -0.03 -8.40 11.42
N PHE A 88 -1.34 -8.45 11.63
CA PHE A 88 -2.16 -9.56 11.14
C PHE A 88 -2.79 -9.19 9.79
N GLY A 89 -2.32 -9.80 8.71
CA GLY A 89 -2.69 -9.34 7.38
C GLY A 89 -2.47 -10.31 6.25
N ASN A 90 -2.94 -9.92 5.06
CA ASN A 90 -2.71 -10.63 3.82
C ASN A 90 -1.50 -9.99 3.11
N GLU A 91 -0.41 -10.74 3.00
CA GLU A 91 0.85 -10.28 2.42
C GLU A 91 0.68 -9.72 1.00
N MET A 92 -0.14 -10.35 0.15
CA MET A 92 -0.33 -9.88 -1.22
C MET A 92 -1.08 -8.55 -1.27
N GLN A 93 -2.10 -8.38 -0.43
CA GLN A 93 -2.85 -7.13 -0.35
C GLN A 93 -1.95 -6.00 0.17
N LEU A 94 -1.17 -6.24 1.23
CA LEU A 94 -0.25 -5.23 1.75
C LEU A 94 0.89 -4.91 0.77
N THR A 95 1.37 -5.90 0.03
CA THR A 95 2.31 -5.68 -1.09
C THR A 95 1.68 -4.78 -2.15
N GLN A 96 0.42 -4.99 -2.52
CA GLN A 96 -0.29 -4.13 -3.47
C GLN A 96 -0.37 -2.67 -3.00
N VAL A 97 -0.60 -2.45 -1.69
CA VAL A 97 -0.57 -1.09 -1.11
C VAL A 97 0.80 -0.45 -1.32
N MET A 98 1.87 -1.18 -1.01
CA MET A 98 3.24 -0.69 -1.16
C MET A 98 3.56 -0.38 -2.62
N VAL A 99 3.23 -1.28 -3.55
CA VAL A 99 3.42 -1.07 -5.00
C VAL A 99 2.70 0.19 -5.48
N ASN A 100 1.43 0.36 -5.12
CA ASN A 100 0.65 1.53 -5.54
C ASN A 100 1.28 2.84 -5.07
N ILE A 101 1.70 2.91 -3.80
CA ILE A 101 2.31 4.11 -3.24
C ILE A 101 3.69 4.36 -3.85
N PHE A 102 4.53 3.32 -3.97
CA PHE A 102 5.88 3.45 -4.54
C PHE A 102 5.87 3.85 -6.01
N MET A 103 4.93 3.31 -6.80
CA MET A 103 4.77 3.71 -8.19
C MET A 103 4.33 5.17 -8.30
N ASN A 104 3.43 5.62 -7.42
CA ASN A 104 3.04 7.03 -7.36
C ASN A 104 4.23 7.94 -7.02
N ASN A 105 5.04 7.58 -6.02
CA ASN A 105 6.25 8.32 -5.64
C ASN A 105 7.28 8.37 -6.78
N LYS A 106 7.54 7.21 -7.40
CA LYS A 106 8.49 7.06 -8.51
C LYS A 106 8.12 7.94 -9.69
N GLU A 107 6.84 7.99 -10.04
CA GLU A 107 6.35 8.84 -11.13
C GLU A 107 6.50 10.33 -10.81
N ILE A 108 6.09 10.75 -9.60
CA ILE A 108 6.18 12.15 -9.14
C ILE A 108 7.63 12.63 -9.14
N LEU A 109 8.54 11.85 -8.55
CA LEU A 109 9.97 12.20 -8.48
C LEU A 109 10.64 12.19 -9.85
N ARG A 110 10.26 11.26 -10.75
CA ARG A 110 10.73 11.29 -12.14
C ARG A 110 10.29 12.54 -12.87
N GLY A 111 9.03 12.96 -12.70
CA GLY A 111 8.52 14.21 -13.26
C GLY A 111 9.25 15.46 -12.75
N ALA A 112 9.81 15.40 -11.53
CA ALA A 112 10.62 16.46 -10.94
C ALA A 112 12.12 16.39 -11.31
N GLY A 113 12.57 15.37 -12.06
CA GLY A 113 13.97 15.17 -12.45
C GLY A 113 14.83 14.37 -11.45
N GLY A 114 14.21 13.77 -10.43
CA GLY A 114 14.86 13.01 -9.36
C GLY A 114 14.32 13.41 -7.98
N GLY A 115 14.94 12.88 -6.94
CA GLY A 115 14.62 13.22 -5.56
C GLY A 115 14.95 12.11 -4.57
N THR A 116 14.39 12.22 -3.37
CA THR A 116 14.59 11.29 -2.26
C THR A 116 13.24 10.77 -1.80
N MET A 117 13.12 9.44 -1.71
CA MET A 117 12.02 8.79 -1.02
C MET A 117 12.55 8.14 0.27
N THR A 118 12.00 8.55 1.40
CA THR A 118 12.29 7.98 2.72
C THR A 118 11.15 7.08 3.15
N VAL A 119 11.45 5.84 3.53
CA VAL A 119 10.47 4.89 4.07
C VAL A 119 10.85 4.55 5.49
N SER A 120 10.06 5.03 6.46
CA SER A 120 10.31 4.77 7.88
C SER A 120 9.20 3.95 8.52
N THR A 121 9.57 3.13 9.49
CA THR A 121 8.62 2.32 10.27
C THR A 121 8.92 2.42 11.76
N PHE A 122 7.88 2.54 12.57
CA PHE A 122 8.00 2.56 14.03
C PHE A 122 6.70 2.11 14.69
N GLU A 123 6.78 1.64 15.93
CA GLU A 123 5.59 1.39 16.74
C GLU A 123 5.19 2.66 17.48
N GLN A 124 3.89 2.97 17.49
CA GLN A 124 3.32 4.03 18.30
C GLN A 124 1.93 3.60 18.80
N THR A 125 1.76 3.57 20.12
CA THR A 125 0.46 3.35 20.78
C THR A 125 -0.26 2.09 20.27
N GLY A 126 0.44 0.95 20.22
CA GLY A 126 -0.12 -0.33 19.78
C GLY A 126 -0.41 -0.43 18.27
N LYS A 127 0.12 0.50 17.48
CA LYS A 127 0.07 0.46 16.02
C LYS A 127 1.48 0.51 15.42
N ILE A 128 1.67 -0.20 14.31
CA ILE A 128 2.82 -0.01 13.44
C ILE A 128 2.52 1.13 12.48
N ILE A 129 3.34 2.17 12.54
CA ILE A 129 3.29 3.32 11.65
C ILE A 129 4.30 3.11 10.52
N ILE A 130 3.84 3.28 9.29
CA ILE A 130 4.64 3.26 8.07
C ILE A 130 4.53 4.67 7.47
N ARG A 131 5.65 5.37 7.34
CA ARG A 131 5.71 6.66 6.64
C ARG A 131 6.48 6.50 5.35
N ILE A 132 5.88 6.92 4.26
CA ILE A 132 6.50 6.95 2.92
C ILE A 132 6.51 8.41 2.50
N SER A 133 7.68 9.04 2.58
CA SER A 133 7.87 10.47 2.34
C SER A 133 8.70 10.72 1.09
N ASP A 134 8.28 11.64 0.23
CA ASP A 134 9.07 12.14 -0.89
C ASP A 134 9.39 13.63 -0.70
N ASP A 135 10.42 14.11 -1.40
CA ASP A 135 10.80 15.52 -1.51
C ASP A 135 10.33 16.17 -2.83
N GLY A 136 9.26 15.62 -3.42
CA GLY A 136 8.71 16.06 -4.69
C GLY A 136 7.93 17.39 -4.61
N PRO A 137 7.16 17.72 -5.66
CA PRO A 137 6.41 18.98 -5.75
C PRO A 137 5.25 19.10 -4.74
N GLY A 138 4.90 18.03 -4.02
CA GLY A 138 3.74 18.02 -3.12
C GLY A 138 2.39 18.04 -3.85
N ILE A 139 1.31 18.13 -3.08
CA ILE A 139 -0.08 18.07 -3.52
C ILE A 139 -0.79 19.34 -3.07
N SER A 140 -1.53 19.99 -3.98
CA SER A 140 -2.38 21.14 -3.64
C SER A 140 -3.48 20.73 -2.64
N PRO A 141 -3.82 21.57 -1.65
CA PRO A 141 -4.81 21.24 -0.62
C PRO A 141 -6.18 20.80 -1.16
N GLU A 142 -6.59 21.36 -2.31
CA GLU A 142 -7.84 21.02 -3.02
C GLU A 142 -7.91 19.57 -3.52
N HIS A 143 -6.76 18.91 -3.72
CA HIS A 143 -6.71 17.53 -4.16
C HIS A 143 -6.69 16.54 -2.99
N ILE A 144 -6.14 16.95 -1.83
CA ILE A 144 -5.92 16.08 -0.66
C ILE A 144 -7.21 15.37 -0.21
N THR A 145 -8.34 16.07 -0.21
CA THR A 145 -9.63 15.52 0.23
C THR A 145 -10.19 14.47 -0.72
N HIS A 146 -9.65 14.37 -1.93
CA HIS A 146 -10.19 13.53 -3.00
C HIS A 146 -9.22 12.45 -3.47
N ILE A 147 -7.95 12.43 -3.03
CA ILE A 147 -6.96 11.50 -3.56
C ILE A 147 -7.30 10.01 -3.33
N PHE A 148 -8.17 9.72 -2.36
CA PHE A 148 -8.66 8.37 -2.08
C PHE A 148 -10.00 8.06 -2.75
N ASP A 149 -10.62 9.04 -3.41
CA ASP A 149 -11.88 8.85 -4.14
C ASP A 149 -11.63 7.98 -5.38
N PRO A 150 -12.46 6.94 -5.62
CA PRO A 150 -12.33 6.12 -6.81
C PRO A 150 -12.36 6.94 -8.09
N PHE A 151 -11.45 6.63 -9.02
CA PHE A 151 -11.29 7.30 -10.32
C PHE A 151 -10.78 8.74 -10.25
N TYR A 152 -10.51 9.28 -9.06
CA TYR A 152 -9.91 10.60 -8.93
C TYR A 152 -8.44 10.58 -9.35
N THR A 153 -8.08 11.49 -10.26
CA THR A 153 -6.68 11.66 -10.66
C THR A 153 -6.45 13.09 -11.14
N THR A 154 -5.29 13.64 -10.80
CA THR A 154 -4.79 14.92 -11.33
C THR A 154 -3.94 14.75 -12.59
N LYS A 155 -3.73 13.50 -13.02
CA LYS A 155 -2.94 13.16 -14.19
C LYS A 155 -3.74 13.44 -15.47
N GLY A 156 -3.03 13.74 -16.56
CA GLY A 156 -3.65 13.97 -17.87
C GLY A 156 -4.51 12.77 -18.31
N PHE A 157 -5.42 13.01 -19.26
CA PHE A 157 -6.32 11.98 -19.79
C PHE A 157 -5.51 10.74 -20.22
N GLY A 158 -5.86 9.57 -19.68
CA GLY A 158 -5.19 8.29 -19.96
C GLY A 158 -3.95 7.97 -19.11
N GLN A 159 -3.40 8.93 -18.35
CA GLN A 159 -2.14 8.76 -17.60
C GLN A 159 -2.34 8.22 -16.16
N GLY A 160 -3.57 8.03 -15.72
CA GLY A 160 -3.88 7.46 -14.41
C GLY A 160 -5.28 6.86 -14.38
N SER A 161 -5.42 5.67 -13.77
CA SER A 161 -6.73 5.03 -13.56
C SER A 161 -7.52 5.67 -12.41
N GLY A 162 -6.85 6.40 -11.52
CA GLY A 162 -7.43 6.96 -10.30
C GLY A 162 -7.89 5.90 -9.29
N LEU A 163 -7.48 4.63 -9.46
CA LEU A 163 -7.91 3.52 -8.59
C LEU A 163 -6.85 3.12 -7.55
N GLY A 164 -5.59 3.49 -7.75
CA GLY A 164 -4.49 2.99 -6.92
C GLY A 164 -4.67 3.32 -5.43
N LEU A 165 -4.90 4.59 -5.10
CA LEU A 165 -5.03 5.04 -3.72
C LEU A 165 -6.38 4.64 -3.10
N SER A 166 -7.47 4.58 -3.87
CA SER A 166 -8.76 4.07 -3.37
C SER A 166 -8.67 2.59 -2.99
N ILE A 167 -7.90 1.79 -3.74
CA ILE A 167 -7.59 0.39 -3.38
C ILE A 167 -6.75 0.34 -2.11
N CYS A 168 -5.75 1.21 -1.97
CA CYS A 168 -4.96 1.29 -0.74
C CYS A 168 -5.86 1.55 0.48
N HIS A 169 -6.77 2.52 0.37
CA HIS A 169 -7.73 2.82 1.43
C HIS A 169 -8.58 1.59 1.80
N GLY A 170 -9.16 0.91 0.80
CA GLY A 170 -9.96 -0.29 1.02
C GLY A 170 -9.17 -1.42 1.73
N ILE A 171 -7.97 -1.70 1.25
CA ILE A 171 -7.10 -2.75 1.82
C ILE A 171 -6.71 -2.39 3.26
N ILE A 172 -6.22 -1.18 3.51
CA ILE A 172 -5.78 -0.78 4.85
C ILE A 172 -6.96 -0.79 5.85
N THR A 173 -8.14 -0.36 5.42
CA THR A 173 -9.37 -0.45 6.21
C THR A 173 -9.73 -1.90 6.52
N GLU A 174 -9.64 -2.81 5.55
CA GLU A 174 -9.86 -4.25 5.75
C GLU A 174 -8.88 -4.85 6.76
N HIS A 175 -7.68 -4.27 6.92
CA HIS A 175 -6.67 -4.65 7.90
C HIS A 175 -6.84 -3.97 9.27
N GLY A 176 -7.92 -3.22 9.48
CA GLY A 176 -8.18 -2.49 10.72
C GLY A 176 -7.25 -1.29 10.93
N GLY A 177 -6.61 -0.82 9.86
CA GLY A 177 -5.71 0.31 9.88
C GLY A 177 -6.31 1.59 9.33
N THR A 178 -5.49 2.64 9.28
CA THR A 178 -5.78 3.91 8.62
C THR A 178 -4.69 4.27 7.63
N ILE A 179 -5.04 5.01 6.59
CA ILE A 179 -4.09 5.61 5.65
C ILE A 179 -4.43 7.09 5.49
N ASP A 180 -3.44 7.94 5.73
CA ASP A 180 -3.53 9.38 5.68
C ASP A 180 -2.44 9.96 4.77
N VAL A 181 -2.60 11.23 4.40
CA VAL A 181 -1.61 11.96 3.61
C VAL A 181 -1.34 13.32 4.26
N GLU A 182 -0.07 13.67 4.35
CA GLU A 182 0.39 15.02 4.68
C GLU A 182 1.19 15.54 3.48
N SER A 183 0.81 16.68 2.93
CA SER A 183 1.53 17.24 1.79
C SER A 183 1.54 18.76 1.83
N THR A 184 2.62 19.36 1.36
CA THR A 184 2.71 20.81 1.19
C THR A 184 3.32 21.11 -0.17
N PRO A 185 2.69 21.97 -1.00
CA PRO A 185 3.26 22.36 -2.29
C PRO A 185 4.72 22.82 -2.17
N GLY A 186 5.58 22.22 -2.97
CA GLY A 186 7.03 22.45 -3.02
C GLY A 186 7.84 21.83 -1.88
N LYS A 187 7.22 21.04 -0.97
CA LYS A 187 7.92 20.38 0.15
C LYS A 187 7.77 18.86 0.18
N GLY A 188 7.11 18.29 -0.82
CA GLY A 188 6.88 16.85 -0.91
C GLY A 188 5.60 16.36 -0.25
N THR A 189 5.45 15.05 -0.22
CA THR A 189 4.28 14.34 0.30
C THR A 189 4.70 13.23 1.24
N THR A 190 3.89 12.96 2.25
CA THR A 190 4.05 11.83 3.17
C THR A 190 2.75 11.05 3.24
N PHE A 191 2.79 9.78 2.82
CA PHE A 191 1.73 8.82 3.14
C PHE A 191 2.01 8.20 4.50
N ILE A 192 0.98 8.13 5.34
CA ILE A 192 1.06 7.60 6.70
C ILE A 192 0.08 6.45 6.81
N ILE A 193 0.58 5.23 6.99
CA ILE A 193 -0.24 4.04 7.22
C ILE A 193 -0.07 3.63 8.67
N ALA A 194 -1.18 3.41 9.38
CA ALA A 194 -1.18 2.87 10.73
C ALA A 194 -1.90 1.52 10.74
N LEU A 195 -1.18 0.44 11.06
CA LEU A 195 -1.73 -0.91 11.18
C LEU A 195 -1.73 -1.36 12.65
N PRO A 196 -2.76 -2.06 13.15
CA PRO A 196 -2.76 -2.58 14.51
C PRO A 196 -1.65 -3.62 14.70
N VAL A 197 -0.97 -3.56 15.84
CA VAL A 197 -0.04 -4.61 16.25
C VAL A 197 -0.82 -5.90 16.47
N TYR A 198 -0.31 -7.00 15.92
CA TYR A 198 -0.75 -8.34 16.26
C TYR A 198 -0.20 -8.72 17.62
N ARG A 199 -1.11 -9.00 18.56
CA ARG A 199 -0.79 -9.61 19.85
C ARG A 199 -1.40 -11.00 19.86
N GLU A 200 -0.61 -12.02 20.16
CA GLU A 200 -1.19 -13.34 20.38
C GLU A 200 -2.11 -13.32 21.60
N SER A 201 -3.19 -14.10 21.57
CA SER A 201 -4.18 -14.14 22.65
C SER A 201 -3.59 -14.42 24.04
N GLY A 202 -2.41 -15.05 24.13
CA GLY A 202 -1.69 -15.27 25.38
C GLY A 202 -1.09 -14.01 26.01
N GLU A 203 -0.64 -13.06 25.19
CA GLU A 203 -0.07 -11.79 25.66
C GLU A 203 -1.15 -10.82 26.14
N LEU A 204 -2.30 -10.81 25.45
CA LEU A 204 -3.45 -10.00 25.83
C LEU A 204 -3.98 -10.38 27.22
N LEU A 205 -4.03 -11.69 27.52
CA LEU A 205 -4.45 -12.21 28.83
C LEU A 205 -3.46 -11.84 29.96
N HIS A 206 -2.16 -11.79 29.65
CA HIS A 206 -1.13 -11.38 30.61
C HIS A 206 -1.20 -9.88 30.93
N GLU A 207 -1.45 -9.02 29.93
CA GLU A 207 -1.61 -7.57 30.14
C GLU A 207 -2.86 -7.22 30.95
N ILE A 208 -3.98 -7.93 30.75
CA ILE A 208 -5.20 -7.74 31.55
C ILE A 208 -5.17 -8.45 32.91
N GLY A 209 -4.05 -9.10 33.27
CA GLY A 209 -3.85 -9.75 34.57
C GLY A 209 -4.65 -11.03 34.79
N VAL A 210 -5.11 -11.71 33.72
CA VAL A 210 -5.93 -12.92 33.82
C VAL A 210 -5.04 -14.16 33.67
N SER A 211 -5.02 -15.01 34.69
CA SER A 211 -4.24 -16.25 34.68
C SER A 211 -4.88 -17.30 33.77
N LEU A 212 -4.07 -17.93 32.90
CA LEU A 212 -4.51 -19.06 32.07
C LEU A 212 -5.11 -20.22 32.88
N GLN A 213 -4.79 -20.34 34.18
CA GLN A 213 -5.37 -21.38 35.04
C GLN A 213 -6.85 -21.13 35.40
N GLU A 214 -7.33 -19.88 35.29
CA GLU A 214 -8.71 -19.50 35.66
C GLU A 214 -9.72 -19.68 34.51
N ILE A 215 -9.24 -19.81 33.26
CA ILE A 215 -10.08 -19.77 32.05
C ILE A 215 -10.62 -21.15 31.61
N TRP A 216 -10.04 -22.27 32.08
CA TRP A 216 -10.39 -23.63 31.60
C TRP A 216 -11.71 -24.21 32.12
N ARG A 217 -12.76 -23.40 32.37
CA ARG A 217 -14.07 -23.95 32.77
C ARG A 217 -14.98 -24.26 31.57
N THR A 218 -15.15 -23.38 30.59
CA THR A 218 -15.86 -23.68 29.33
C THR A 218 -15.54 -22.69 28.19
N PRO A 219 -15.74 -23.05 26.90
CA PRO A 219 -15.60 -22.13 25.76
C PRO A 219 -16.47 -20.86 25.84
N ALA A 220 -17.53 -20.86 26.66
CA ALA A 220 -18.40 -19.70 26.87
C ALA A 220 -17.74 -18.60 27.72
N ASP A 221 -16.78 -18.97 28.58
CA ASP A 221 -16.12 -18.05 29.51
C ASP A 221 -15.18 -17.07 28.77
N ILE A 222 -14.60 -17.51 27.65
CA ILE A 222 -13.75 -16.68 26.77
C ILE A 222 -14.58 -15.56 26.11
N LEU A 223 -15.81 -15.86 25.67
CA LEU A 223 -16.68 -14.87 25.02
C LEU A 223 -17.14 -13.80 26.01
N ILE A 224 -17.38 -14.17 27.28
CA ILE A 224 -17.82 -13.24 28.34
C ILE A 224 -16.68 -12.29 28.73
N LEU A 225 -15.46 -12.80 28.89
CA LEU A 225 -14.28 -11.97 29.20
C LEU A 225 -13.95 -10.99 28.07
N LEU A 226 -14.02 -11.43 26.81
CA LEU A 226 -13.83 -10.54 25.65
C LEU A 226 -14.92 -9.44 25.59
N LEU A 227 -16.18 -9.78 25.91
CA LEU A 227 -17.28 -8.81 25.96
C LEU A 227 -17.20 -7.84 27.15
N GLN A 228 -16.55 -8.22 28.25
CA GLN A 228 -16.27 -7.35 29.39
C GLN A 228 -15.09 -6.40 29.09
N ALA A 229 -14.00 -6.92 28.54
CA ALA A 229 -12.85 -6.11 28.13
C ALA A 229 -13.21 -5.06 27.07
N CYS A 230 -14.10 -5.38 26.11
CA CYS A 230 -14.59 -4.40 25.15
C CYS A 230 -15.47 -3.29 25.77
N ARG A 231 -16.02 -3.50 26.97
CA ARG A 231 -16.90 -2.52 27.65
C ARG A 231 -16.13 -1.50 28.48
N ASP A 232 -14.90 -1.83 28.89
CA ASP A 232 -14.06 -0.98 29.73
C ASP A 232 -13.16 -0.01 28.92
N PHE A 233 -13.26 -0.02 27.59
CA PHE A 233 -12.54 0.85 26.65
C PHE A 233 -13.43 1.96 26.01
N HIS A 234 -14.48 2.40 26.69
CA HIS A 234 -15.29 3.58 26.33
C HIS A 234 -15.22 4.67 27.41
#